data_AF-A0A221SUD8-F1
#
_entry.id   AF-A0A221SUD8-F1
#
_cell.length_a   1.000
_cell.length_b   1.000
_cell.length_c   1.000
_cell.angle_alpha   90.00
_cell.angle_beta   90.00
_cell.angle_gamma   90.00
#
_symmetry.space_group_name_H-M   'P 1'
#
loop_
_entity.id
_entity.type
_entity.pdbx_description
1 polymer ?
#
loop_
_entity_poly.entity_id
_entity_poly.type
_entity_poly.pdbx_seq_one_letter_code
_entity_poly.pdbx_strand_id
1 'polypeptide(L)'
;MTTTLPPQAQDAMTTQLQAIRDRLLEPGDARPDPESLDITTREKGSGVLVVTVQGRADDVHRVTPTTATFELHPRTQDGEVTYTSTEVDYSSSDY
;
A
#
# COMPACT_ATOMS: atom_id res chain seq x y z
N MET A 1 -9.32 6.79 14.67
CA MET A 1 -8.11 7.56 15.04
C MET A 1 -7.16 7.43 13.89
N THR A 2 -6.88 8.52 13.17
CA THR A 2 -5.87 8.57 12.11
C THR A 2 -4.51 8.62 12.81
N THR A 3 -3.87 7.47 12.98
CA THR A 3 -2.54 7.41 13.60
C THR A 3 -1.57 8.12 12.66
N THR A 4 -1.01 9.24 13.11
CA THR A 4 0.04 9.96 12.38
C THR A 4 1.23 9.03 12.21
N LEU A 5 1.51 8.63 10.98
CA LEU A 5 2.64 7.78 10.64
C LEU A 5 3.96 8.53 10.93
N PRO A 6 4.97 7.88 11.52
CA PRO A 6 6.29 8.50 11.62
C PRO A 6 6.89 8.68 10.21
N PRO A 7 7.75 9.69 10.01
CA PRO A 7 8.29 10.04 8.70
C PRO A 7 9.03 8.88 8.03
N GLN A 8 9.72 8.05 8.82
CA GLN A 8 10.40 6.84 8.31
C GLN A 8 9.41 5.78 7.79
N ALA A 9 8.26 5.61 8.44
CA ALA A 9 7.20 4.72 7.95
C ALA A 9 6.56 5.28 6.69
N GLN A 10 6.37 6.60 6.62
CA GLN A 10 5.81 7.26 5.45
C GLN A 10 6.70 7.11 4.22
N ASP A 11 8.02 7.21 4.38
CA ASP A 11 8.98 7.04 3.28
C ASP A 11 8.94 5.60 2.73
N ALA A 12 9.09 4.61 3.62
CA ALA A 12 8.99 3.19 3.26
C ALA A 12 7.63 2.82 2.63
N MET A 13 6.54 3.39 3.16
CA MET A 13 5.20 3.24 2.60
C MET A 13 5.14 3.83 1.19
N THR A 14 5.63 5.05 0.99
CA THR A 14 5.55 5.76 -0.30
C THR A 14 6.30 5.00 -1.39
N THR A 15 7.49 4.47 -1.09
CA THR A 15 8.25 3.64 -2.04
C THR A 15 7.47 2.40 -2.46
N GLN A 16 6.87 1.67 -1.51
CA GLN A 16 6.06 0.49 -1.82
C GLN A 16 4.78 0.86 -2.57
N LEU A 17 4.11 1.94 -2.18
CA LEU A 17 2.92 2.46 -2.88
C LEU A 17 3.20 2.77 -4.34
N GLN A 18 4.38 3.31 -4.67
CA GLN A 18 4.77 3.56 -6.06
C GLN A 18 4.94 2.25 -6.86
N ALA A 19 5.62 1.25 -6.29
CA ALA A 19 5.79 -0.05 -6.93
C ALA A 19 4.45 -0.80 -7.10
N ILE A 20 3.58 -0.73 -6.09
CA ILE A 20 2.23 -1.26 -6.13
C ILE A 20 1.40 -0.53 -7.17
N ARG A 21 1.45 0.80 -7.22
CA ARG A 21 0.75 1.62 -8.20
C ARG A 21 1.13 1.21 -9.62
N ASP A 22 2.42 1.11 -9.93
CA ASP A 22 2.92 0.72 -11.26
C ASP A 22 2.45 -0.69 -11.66
N ARG A 23 2.30 -1.59 -10.69
CA ARG A 23 1.84 -2.96 -10.92
C ARG A 23 0.32 -3.11 -10.98
N LEU A 24 -0.42 -2.31 -10.21
CA LEU A 24 -1.88 -2.27 -10.20
C LEU A 24 -2.42 -1.54 -11.44
N LEU A 25 -1.69 -0.55 -11.92
CA LEU A 25 -2.05 0.28 -13.05
C LEU A 25 -1.06 -0.07 -14.16
N GLU A 26 -1.32 -1.18 -14.87
CA GLU A 26 -0.49 -1.59 -16.01
C GLU A 26 -0.23 -0.40 -16.96
N PRO A 27 0.96 -0.31 -17.60
CA PRO A 27 1.32 0.78 -18.52
C PRO A 27 0.50 0.81 -19.82
N GLY A 28 -0.47 -0.09 -19.96
CA GLY A 28 -1.42 -0.12 -21.07
C GLY A 28 -2.62 0.80 -20.87
N ASP A 29 -2.84 1.30 -19.65
CA ASP A 29 -4.09 1.94 -19.34
C ASP A 29 -4.06 3.32 -18.71
N ALA A 30 -5.10 4.06 -19.09
CA ALA A 30 -5.25 5.49 -18.92
C ALA A 30 -4.60 5.99 -17.64
N ARG A 31 -3.76 7.03 -17.81
CA ARG A 31 -2.94 7.68 -16.78
C ARG A 31 -3.52 7.46 -15.39
N PRO A 32 -2.76 6.87 -14.45
CA PRO A 32 -3.30 6.52 -13.16
C PRO A 32 -3.74 7.77 -12.42
N ASP A 33 -5.03 8.06 -12.40
CA ASP A 33 -5.56 9.12 -11.55
C ASP A 33 -5.28 8.71 -10.09
N PRO A 34 -4.65 9.59 -9.28
CA PRO A 34 -4.33 9.29 -7.89
C PRO A 34 -5.59 9.02 -7.04
N GLU A 35 -6.77 9.38 -7.53
CA GLU A 35 -8.07 9.09 -6.93
C GLU A 35 -8.58 7.66 -7.22
N SER A 36 -7.88 6.91 -8.06
CA SER A 36 -8.23 5.53 -8.45
C SER A 36 -7.71 4.47 -7.48
N LEU A 37 -7.01 4.86 -6.40
CA LEU A 37 -6.51 3.94 -5.38
C LEU A 37 -7.08 4.33 -4.01
N ASP A 38 -7.70 3.38 -3.34
CA ASP A 38 -8.08 3.49 -1.95
C ASP A 38 -6.93 2.93 -1.09
N ILE A 39 -6.35 3.77 -0.24
CA ILE A 39 -5.21 3.40 0.62
C ILE A 39 -5.69 3.43 2.06
N THR A 40 -5.79 2.26 2.68
CA THR A 40 -6.16 2.10 4.08
C THR A 40 -4.92 1.67 4.87
N THR A 41 -4.57 2.44 5.91
CA THR A 41 -3.49 2.07 6.84
C THR A 41 -4.08 1.78 8.22
N ARG A 42 -3.68 0.67 8.82
CA ARG A 42 -4.15 0.22 10.13
C ARG A 42 -3.00 -0.25 11.00
N GLU A 43 -2.91 0.23 12.23
CA GLU A 43 -1.98 -0.30 13.22
C GLU A 43 -2.52 -1.62 13.81
N LYS A 44 -1.71 -2.68 13.76
CA LYS A 44 -2.04 -4.03 14.29
C LYS A 44 -1.58 -4.23 15.74
N GLY A 45 -0.71 -3.35 16.23
CA GLY A 45 -0.09 -3.40 17.56
C GLY A 45 1.44 -3.50 17.47
N SER A 46 2.14 -3.21 18.56
CA SER A 46 3.61 -3.18 18.64
C SER A 46 4.27 -2.24 17.60
N GLY A 47 3.53 -1.24 17.12
CA GLY A 47 3.95 -0.32 16.07
C GLY A 47 3.94 -0.90 14.65
N VAL A 48 3.42 -2.12 14.45
CA VAL A 48 3.24 -2.73 13.11
C VAL A 48 2.08 -2.04 12.40
N LEU A 49 2.33 -1.59 11.17
CA LEU A 49 1.34 -0.90 10.33
C LEU A 49 1.01 -1.78 9.14
N VAL A 50 -0.26 -2.12 8.97
CA VAL A 50 -0.77 -2.84 7.82
C VAL A 50 -1.28 -1.81 6.83
N VAL A 51 -0.77 -1.83 5.61
CA VAL A 51 -1.18 -0.95 4.53
C VAL A 51 -1.87 -1.80 3.48
N THR A 52 -3.12 -1.47 3.21
CA THR A 52 -3.94 -2.10 2.17
C THR A 52 -4.20 -1.06 1.10
N VAL A 53 -3.88 -1.42 -0.14
CA VAL A 53 -4.08 -0.62 -1.33
C VAL A 53 -5.08 -1.35 -2.20
N GLN A 54 -6.19 -0.71 -2.51
CA GLN A 54 -7.23 -1.28 -3.35
C GLN A 54 -7.46 -0.38 -4.56
N GLY A 55 -7.37 -0.94 -5.76
CA GLY A 55 -7.81 -0.25 -6.97
C GLY A 55 -9.31 0.01 -6.93
N ARG A 56 -9.74 1.26 -7.14
CA ARG A 56 -11.15 1.63 -7.30
C ARG A 56 -11.59 1.29 -8.72
N ALA A 57 -12.56 0.38 -8.82
CA ALA A 57 -13.17 -0.04 -10.08
C ALA A 57 -14.36 0.86 -10.46
N ASP A 58 -14.17 2.18 -10.50
CA ASP A 58 -15.28 3.11 -10.85
C ASP A 58 -15.46 3.30 -12.37
N ASP A 59 -14.54 2.76 -13.20
CA ASP A 59 -14.67 2.79 -14.65
C ASP A 59 -15.14 1.44 -15.20
N VAL A 60 -16.33 1.46 -15.80
CA VAL A 60 -17.29 0.36 -16.04
C VAL A 60 -16.79 -0.77 -16.98
N HIS A 61 -15.51 -0.89 -17.30
CA HIS A 61 -15.02 -1.89 -18.27
C HIS A 61 -13.66 -2.54 -17.97
N ARG A 62 -13.23 -2.70 -16.71
CA ARG A 62 -11.99 -3.42 -16.43
C ARG A 62 -12.01 -4.53 -15.40
N VAL A 63 -11.29 -5.56 -15.82
CA VAL A 63 -11.02 -6.85 -15.23
C VAL A 63 -10.24 -6.64 -13.93
N THR A 64 -10.77 -7.24 -12.85
CA THR A 64 -10.15 -7.55 -11.56
C THR A 64 -9.70 -6.40 -10.63
N PRO A 65 -10.30 -6.27 -9.43
CA PRO A 65 -9.67 -5.52 -8.35
C PRO A 65 -8.46 -6.31 -7.84
N THR A 66 -7.27 -5.77 -8.05
CA THR A 66 -6.05 -6.29 -7.40
C THR A 66 -5.83 -5.49 -6.13
N THR A 67 -6.12 -6.11 -4.99
CA THR A 67 -5.82 -5.57 -3.67
C THR A 67 -4.38 -5.91 -3.34
N ALA A 68 -3.57 -4.94 -2.95
CA ALA A 68 -2.22 -5.14 -2.48
C ALA A 68 -2.14 -4.85 -0.99
N THR A 69 -1.66 -5.81 -0.20
CA THR A 69 -1.49 -5.64 1.25
C THR A 69 -0.03 -5.87 1.63
N PHE A 70 0.52 -4.97 2.44
CA PHE A 70 1.86 -5.12 2.99
C PHE A 70 1.89 -4.64 4.45
N GLU A 71 2.85 -5.15 5.21
CA GLU A 71 3.06 -4.77 6.60
C GLU A 71 4.37 -3.98 6.73
N LEU A 72 4.35 -2.91 7.50
CA LEU A 72 5.54 -2.16 7.91
C LEU A 72 5.86 -2.53 9.35
N HIS A 73 7.00 -3.19 9.52
CA HIS A 73 7.49 -3.61 10.82
C HIS A 73 8.47 -2.55 11.35
N PRO A 74 8.20 -1.99 12.55
CA PRO A 74 9.17 -1.13 13.21
C PRO A 74 10.35 -1.98 13.65
N ARG A 75 11.55 -1.54 13.32
CA ARG A 75 12.81 -2.15 13.68
C ARG A 75 13.73 -1.10 14.24
N THR A 76 14.13 -1.27 15.49
CA THR A 76 15.18 -0.42 16.07
C THR A 76 16.54 -0.90 15.56
N GLN A 77 17.23 -0.04 14.82
CA GLN A 77 18.59 -0.27 14.34
C GLN A 77 19.44 0.94 14.75
N ASP A 78 20.57 0.69 15.42
CA ASP A 78 21.48 1.74 15.90
C ASP A 78 20.80 2.84 16.76
N GLY A 79 19.75 2.48 17.51
CA GLY A 79 18.97 3.41 18.34
C GLY A 79 17.94 4.23 17.57
N GLU A 80 17.84 4.07 16.25
CA GLU A 80 16.83 4.68 15.40
C GLU A 80 15.71 3.68 15.08
N VAL A 81 14.46 4.14 15.10
CA VAL A 81 13.32 3.32 14.68
C VAL A 81 13.20 3.40 13.16
N THR A 82 13.57 2.34 12.46
CA THR A 82 13.36 2.19 11.02
C THR A 82 12.11 1.38 10.76
N TYR A 83 11.50 1.52 9.59
CA TYR A 83 10.37 0.67 9.18
C TYR A 83 10.78 -0.17 7.99
N THR A 84 10.59 -1.48 8.09
CA THR A 84 10.85 -2.41 6.99
C THR A 84 9.51 -2.92 6.45
N SER A 85 9.31 -2.82 5.14
CA SER A 85 8.15 -3.44 4.48
C SER A 85 8.34 -4.94 4.33
N THR A 86 7.27 -5.70 4.53
CA THR A 86 7.20 -7.10 4.12
C THR A 86 6.95 -7.22 2.63
N GLU A 87 6.99 -8.44 2.12
CA GLU A 87 6.54 -8.74 0.77
C GLU A 87 5.08 -8.31 0.60
N VAL A 88 4.80 -7.69 -0.55
CA VAL A 88 3.45 -7.27 -0.91
C VAL A 88 2.64 -8.48 -1.34
N ASP A 89 1.56 -8.76 -0.63
CA ASP A 89 0.56 -9.74 -1.02
C ASP A 89 -0.40 -9.11 -2.03
N TYR A 90 -0.44 -9.65 -3.25
CA TYR A 90 -1.38 -9.23 -4.29
C TYR A 90 -2.50 -10.25 -4.37
N SER A 91 -3.71 -9.80 -4.06
CA SER A 91 -4.93 -10.58 -4.12
C SER A 91 -5.84 -10.02 -5.21
N SER A 92 -6.04 -10.76 -6.29
CA SER A 92 -7.09 -10.48 -7.27
C SER A 92 -8.39 -11.13 -6.80
N SER A 93 -9.45 -10.34 -6.57
CA SER A 93 -10.76 -10.96 -6.37
C SER A 93 -11.24 -11.46 -7.72
N ASP A 94 -11.03 -12.75 -7.97
CA ASP A 94 -11.65 -13.48 -9.07
C ASP A 94 -13.15 -13.61 -8.73
N TYR A 95 -14.00 -12.92 -9.47
CA TYR A 95 -15.47 -13.03 -9.37
C TYR A 95 -16.06 -13.34 -10.74
#